data_AF-A0A9E0S9S7-F1
#
_entry.id   AF-A0A9E0S9S7-F1
#
_cell.length_a   1.000
_cell.length_b   1.000
_cell.length_c   1.000
_cell.angle_alpha   90.00
_cell.angle_beta   90.00
_cell.angle_gamma   90.00
#
_symmetry.space_group_name_H-M   'P 1'
#
loop_
_entity.id
_entity.type
_entity.pdbx_description
1 polymer ?
#
loop_
_entity_poly.entity_id
_entity_poly.type
_entity_poly.pdbx_seq_one_letter_code
_entity_poly.pdbx_strand_id
1 'polypeptide(L)'
;MSASQPHILIIYTGGTIGMIKDAETGALKSFDFKNLLKRIPELKLLDCHIETISFEEPIDSSNMNPTYWVRMAEMIEDNYE
;
A
#
# COMPACT_ATOMS: atom_id res chain seq x y z
N MET A 1 28.57 -15.44 -2.94
CA MET A 1 27.28 -15.30 -3.63
C MET A 1 26.70 -13.98 -3.15
N SER A 2 26.56 -12.97 -4.00
CA SER A 2 25.80 -11.78 -3.61
C SER A 2 24.36 -12.23 -3.43
N ALA A 3 23.83 -12.18 -2.21
CA ALA A 3 22.40 -12.34 -2.02
C ALA A 3 21.71 -11.29 -2.89
N SER A 4 20.87 -11.70 -3.83
CA SER A 4 20.06 -10.77 -4.60
C SER A 4 19.19 -10.00 -3.59
N GLN A 5 19.27 -8.67 -3.60
CA GLN A 5 18.39 -7.86 -2.76
C GLN A 5 16.92 -8.22 -3.10
N PRO A 6 16.08 -8.55 -2.11
CA PRO A 6 14.68 -8.87 -2.37
C PRO A 6 13.95 -7.69 -3.02
N HIS A 7 13.06 -7.97 -3.96
CA HIS A 7 12.13 -6.98 -4.53
C HIS A 7 10.74 -7.21 -3.94
N ILE A 8 10.21 -6.20 -3.25
CA ILE A 8 8.93 -6.26 -2.55
C ILE A 8 7.98 -5.25 -3.17
N LEU A 9 6.84 -5.73 -3.67
CA LEU A 9 5.70 -4.89 -4.03
C LEU A 9 4.75 -4.78 -2.83
N ILE A 10 4.42 -3.55 -2.44
CA ILE A 10 3.38 -3.24 -1.46
C ILE A 10 2.16 -2.71 -2.20
N ILE A 11 1.07 -3.48 -2.17
CA ILE A 11 -0.23 -3.08 -2.73
C ILE A 11 -1.10 -2.54 -1.60
N TYR A 12 -1.41 -1.24 -1.64
CA TYR A 12 -2.30 -0.61 -0.68
C TYR A 12 -3.74 -0.58 -1.17
N THR A 13 -4.59 -1.37 -0.54
CA THR A 13 -6.02 -1.43 -0.85
C THR A 13 -6.85 -0.46 0.00
N GLY A 14 -6.36 -0.05 1.17
CA GLY A 14 -7.11 0.81 2.09
C GLY A 14 -7.00 0.42 3.55
N GLY A 15 -8.10 0.57 4.29
CA GLY A 15 -8.16 0.31 5.73
C GLY A 15 -7.49 1.37 6.59
N THR A 16 -7.44 1.09 7.89
CA THR A 16 -7.06 2.04 8.95
C THR A 16 -5.61 2.51 8.90
N ILE A 17 -4.71 1.73 8.32
CA ILE A 17 -3.28 2.04 8.27
C ILE A 17 -2.96 3.29 7.43
N GLY A 18 -3.80 3.60 6.44
CA GLY A 18 -3.68 4.85 5.65
C GLY A 18 -4.68 5.91 6.07
N MET A 19 -5.35 5.75 7.21
CA MET A 19 -6.22 6.78 7.75
C MET A 19 -5.47 7.67 8.73
N ILE A 20 -5.49 8.97 8.48
CA ILE A 20 -4.91 9.98 9.36
C ILE A 20 -6.02 10.78 9.99
N LYS A 21 -5.88 11.05 11.28
CA LYS A 21 -6.78 11.97 11.96
C LYS A 21 -6.52 13.39 11.47
N ASP A 22 -7.51 13.96 10.81
CA ASP A 22 -7.54 15.36 10.44
C ASP A 22 -7.49 16.22 11.71
N ALA A 23 -6.51 17.11 11.79
CA ALA A 23 -6.22 17.86 13.02
C ALA A 23 -7.31 18.88 13.38
N GLU A 24 -8.09 19.34 12.40
CA GLU A 24 -9.13 20.35 12.59
C GLU A 24 -10.49 19.72 12.90
N THR A 25 -10.84 18.64 12.22
CA THR A 25 -12.16 17.99 12.31
C THR A 25 -12.17 16.75 13.19
N GLY A 26 -11.00 16.18 13.48
CA GLY A 26 -10.86 14.91 14.18
C GLY A 26 -11.33 13.69 13.39
N ALA A 27 -11.79 13.87 12.15
CA ALA A 27 -12.22 12.80 11.26
C ALA A 27 -11.03 12.03 10.70
N LEU A 28 -11.25 10.77 10.34
CA LEU A 28 -10.25 9.95 9.65
C LEU A 28 -10.32 10.25 8.15
N LYS A 29 -9.21 10.72 7.57
CA LYS A 29 -9.06 10.92 6.12
C LYS A 29 -8.07 9.91 5.55
N SER A 30 -8.40 9.36 4.38
CA SER A 30 -7.46 8.55 3.61
C SER A 30 -6.29 9.42 3.14
N PHE A 31 -5.09 8.88 3.29
CA PHE A 31 -3.85 9.54 2.85
C PHE A 31 -3.36 8.92 1.54
N ASP A 32 -2.77 9.78 0.69
CA ASP A 32 -2.09 9.36 -0.54
C ASP A 32 -0.88 8.48 -0.23
N PHE A 33 -1.09 7.18 -0.38
CA PHE A 33 -0.12 6.14 -0.08
C PHE A 33 1.13 6.18 -0.97
N LYS A 34 1.15 6.98 -2.06
CA LYS A 34 2.39 7.27 -2.81
C LYS A 34 3.49 7.87 -1.93
N ASN A 35 3.11 8.44 -0.78
CA ASN A 35 4.04 8.98 0.20
C ASN A 35 4.29 8.04 1.40
N LEU A 36 3.91 6.75 1.33
CA LEU A 36 4.11 5.77 2.42
C LEU A 36 5.54 5.77 2.93
N LEU A 37 6.52 5.66 2.02
CA LEU A 37 7.95 5.65 2.36
C LEU A 37 8.44 6.93 3.05
N LYS A 38 7.68 8.04 2.95
CA LYS A 38 7.97 9.27 3.71
C LYS A 38 7.40 9.23 5.12
N ARG A 39 6.30 8.50 5.34
CA ARG A 39 5.63 8.38 6.65
C ARG A 39 6.14 7.22 7.48
N ILE A 40 6.58 6.15 6.83
CA ILE A 40 7.18 4.97 7.47
C ILE A 40 8.62 4.84 6.94
N PRO A 41 9.52 5.77 7.34
CA PRO A 41 10.92 5.73 6.91
C PRO A 41 11.64 4.45 7.33
N GLU A 42 11.12 3.72 8.33
CA GLU A 42 11.62 2.44 8.82
C GLU A 42 11.64 1.36 7.73
N LEU A 43 10.76 1.45 6.72
CA LEU A 43 10.79 0.54 5.57
C LEU A 43 12.10 0.63 4.77
N LYS A 44 12.79 1.78 4.80
CA LYS A 44 14.11 1.95 4.16
C LYS A 44 15.26 1.24 4.90
N LEU A 45 15.02 0.79 6.13
CA LEU A 45 16.00 0.03 6.91
C LEU A 45 16.03 -1.45 6.50
N LEU A 46 15.02 -1.90 5.77
CA LEU A 46 15.02 -3.22 5.16
C LEU A 46 15.99 -3.18 3.97
N ASP A 47 16.90 -4.15 3.90
CA ASP A 47 17.85 -4.31 2.79
C ASP A 47 17.15 -4.93 1.57
N CYS A 48 16.16 -4.21 1.02
CA CYS A 48 15.34 -4.64 -0.10
C CYS A 48 14.90 -3.46 -0.98
N HIS A 49 14.56 -3.75 -2.23
CA HIS A 49 13.91 -2.81 -3.12
C HIS A 49 12.40 -2.84 -2.87
N ILE A 50 11.81 -1.70 -2.51
CA ILE A 50 10.38 -1.59 -2.22
C ILE A 50 9.71 -0.74 -3.29
N GLU A 51 8.72 -1.31 -3.95
CA GLU A 51 7.80 -0.61 -4.83
C GLU A 51 6.41 -0.56 -4.18
N THR A 52 5.69 0.55 -4.40
CA THR A 52 4.39 0.77 -3.78
C THR A 52 3.38 1.16 -4.84
N ILE A 53 2.26 0.43 -4.90
CA ILE A 53 1.09 0.79 -5.69
C ILE A 53 -0.14 0.85 -4.79
N SER A 54 -1.17 1.58 -5.20
CA SER A 54 -2.38 1.75 -4.41
C SER A 54 -3.63 1.69 -5.27
N PHE A 55 -4.75 1.34 -4.63
CA PHE A 55 -6.06 1.59 -5.20
C PHE A 55 -6.27 3.09 -5.36
N GLU A 56 -7.00 3.50 -6.39
CA GLU A 56 -7.36 4.91 -6.61
C GLU A 56 -8.23 5.42 -5.46
N GLU A 57 -9.20 4.60 -5.05
CA GLU A 57 -10.03 4.83 -3.88
C GLU A 57 -9.74 3.76 -2.83
N PRO A 58 -9.16 4.14 -1.67
CA PRO A 58 -8.96 3.23 -0.55
C PRO A 58 -10.28 2.64 -0.05
N ILE A 59 -10.32 1.33 0.13
CA ILE A 59 -11.50 0.61 0.60
C ILE A 59 -11.35 0.15 2.06
N ASP A 60 -12.46 0.19 2.80
CA ASP A 60 -12.54 -0.47 4.09
C ASP A 60 -12.64 -1.99 3.91
N SER A 61 -12.01 -2.77 4.79
CA SER A 61 -12.01 -4.23 4.67
C SER A 61 -13.40 -4.84 4.80
N SER A 62 -14.33 -4.19 5.50
CA SER A 62 -15.73 -4.61 5.58
C SER A 62 -16.49 -4.46 4.25
N ASN A 63 -16.00 -3.61 3.33
CA ASN A 63 -16.56 -3.39 2.00
C ASN A 63 -15.85 -4.21 0.90
N MET A 64 -14.87 -5.05 1.28
CA MET A 64 -14.13 -5.90 0.36
C MET A 64 -15.05 -6.96 -0.29
N ASN A 65 -14.83 -7.25 -1.56
CA ASN A 65 -15.63 -8.22 -2.33
C ASN A 65 -14.81 -8.84 -3.47
N PRO A 66 -15.33 -9.89 -4.16
CA PRO A 66 -14.58 -10.59 -5.20
C PRO A 66 -14.06 -9.71 -6.34
N THR A 67 -14.75 -8.62 -6.71
CA THR A 67 -14.27 -7.70 -7.76
C THR A 67 -12.95 -7.06 -7.37
N TYR A 68 -12.77 -6.69 -6.11
CA TYR A 68 -11.50 -6.14 -5.62
C TYR A 68 -10.41 -7.19 -5.51
N TRP A 69 -10.75 -8.47 -5.29
CA TRP A 69 -9.78 -9.56 -5.32
C TRP A 69 -9.23 -9.80 -6.72
N VAL A 70 -10.09 -9.78 -7.75
CA VAL A 70 -9.67 -9.84 -9.14
C VAL A 70 -8.72 -8.69 -9.46
N ARG A 71 -9.08 -7.46 -9.06
CA ARG A 71 -8.21 -6.29 -9.23
C ARG A 71 -6.84 -6.45 -8.56
N MET A 72 -6.77 -7.05 -7.36
CA MET A 72 -5.48 -7.34 -6.72
C MET A 72 -4.67 -8.38 -7.50
N ALA A 73 -5.33 -9.42 -8.03
CA ALA A 73 -4.66 -10.43 -8.84
C ALA A 73 -4.08 -9.83 -10.13
N GLU A 74 -4.85 -8.99 -10.83
CA GLU A 74 -4.40 -8.22 -12.01
C GLU A 74 -3.20 -7.32 -11.65
N MET A 75 -3.26 -6.60 -10.54
CA MET A 75 -2.13 -5.79 -10.08
C MET A 75 -0.87 -6.61 -9.79
N ILE A 76 -1.01 -7.82 -9.25
CA ILE A 76 0.13 -8.72 -9.01
C ILE A 76 0.70 -9.19 -10.35
N GLU A 77 -0.15 -9.63 -11.28
CA GLU A 77 0.21 -10.08 -12.63
C GLU A 77 0.95 -8.97 -13.40
N ASP A 78 0.44 -7.74 -13.38
CA ASP A 78 1.03 -6.59 -14.07
C ASP A 78 2.44 -6.20 -13.54
N ASN A 79 2.77 -6.58 -12.31
CA ASN A 79 4.04 -6.20 -11.66
C ASN A 79 5.03 -7.35 -11.50
N TYR A 80 4.62 -8.58 -11.83
CA TYR A 80 5.47 -9.76 -11.79
C TYR A 80 5.21 -10.59 -13.06
N GLU A 81 6.08 -10.41 -14.05
CA GLU A 81 6.19 -11.30 -15.22
C GLU A 81 6.69 -12.71 -14.82
#